data_AF-A0A938V2L3-F1
#
_entry.id   AF-A0A938V2L3-F1
#
_cell.length_a   1.000
_cell.length_b   1.000
_cell.length_c   1.000
_cell.angle_alpha   90.00
_cell.angle_beta   90.00
_cell.angle_gamma   90.00
#
_symmetry.space_group_name_H-M   'P 1'
#
loop_
_entity.id
_entity.type
_entity.pdbx_description
1 polymer ?
#
loop_
_entity_poly.entity_id
_entity_poly.type
_entity_poly.pdbx_seq_one_letter_code
_entity_poly.pdbx_strand_id
1 'polypeptide(L)'
;MSPFLASLLCARVGTDPVEVQSFLSPRLSDFADPSSLPGMSPAVDRVCKAVFGRERIVVYGDYDADGITSVCLLLTFLRDLGVAADYMLPSRFVDGYGLNEARAREIVESGYNLVITVDCGS
;
A
#
# COMPACT_ATOMS: atom_id res chain seq x y z
N MET A 1 -0.90 -10.45 34.95
CA MET A 1 -0.24 -9.23 34.43
C MET A 1 0.45 -8.52 35.58
N SER A 2 1.72 -8.11 35.42
CA SER A 2 2.41 -7.38 36.49
C SER A 2 1.83 -5.96 36.65
N PRO A 3 1.89 -5.34 37.84
CA PRO A 3 1.45 -3.95 38.03
C PRO A 3 2.11 -2.97 37.07
N PHE A 4 3.40 -3.18 36.77
CA PHE A 4 4.13 -2.37 35.79
C PHE A 4 3.54 -2.48 34.38
N LEU A 5 3.26 -3.70 33.90
CA LEU A 5 2.66 -3.91 32.58
C LEU A 5 1.24 -3.34 32.51
N ALA A 6 0.47 -3.46 33.59
CA ALA A 6 -0.87 -2.88 33.69
C ALA A 6 -0.82 -1.34 33.58
N SER A 7 0.06 -0.68 34.33
CA SER A 7 0.23 0.77 34.27
C SER A 7 0.68 1.26 32.89
N LEU A 8 1.58 0.52 32.23
CA LEU A 8 2.03 0.86 30.88
C LEU A 8 0.90 0.76 29.84
N LEU A 9 0.08 -0.30 29.91
CA LEU A 9 -1.07 -0.47 29.03
C LEU A 9 -2.13 0.61 29.26
N CYS A 10 -2.43 0.92 30.53
CA CYS A 10 -3.35 2.00 30.86
C CYS A 10 -2.90 3.36 30.30
N ALA A 11 -1.59 3.62 30.32
CA ALA A 11 -1.03 4.87 29.78
C ALA A 11 -1.05 4.93 28.24
N ARG A 12 -1.00 3.78 27.55
CA ARG A 12 -0.90 3.72 26.09
C ARG A 12 -2.25 3.53 25.39
N VAL A 13 -3.15 2.75 25.97
CA VAL A 13 -4.41 2.33 25.35
C VAL A 13 -5.60 2.90 26.10
N GLY A 14 -5.52 3.04 27.42
CA GLY A 14 -6.63 3.45 28.27
C GLY A 14 -6.98 2.38 29.30
N THR A 15 -8.02 2.63 30.08
CA THR A 15 -8.42 1.75 31.20
C THR A 15 -9.55 0.78 30.85
N ASP A 16 -10.14 0.90 29.66
CA ASP A 16 -11.18 -0.03 29.20
C ASP A 16 -10.56 -1.40 28.86
N PRO A 17 -10.94 -2.47 29.57
CA PRO A 17 -10.44 -3.81 29.28
C PRO A 17 -10.70 -4.28 27.85
N VAL A 18 -11.77 -3.81 27.19
CA VAL A 18 -12.13 -4.17 25.81
C VAL A 18 -11.14 -3.55 24.81
N GLU A 19 -10.79 -2.29 25.00
CA GLU A 19 -9.80 -1.58 24.17
C GLU A 19 -8.41 -2.20 24.36
N VAL A 20 -8.03 -2.49 25.60
CA VAL A 20 -6.75 -3.16 25.93
C VAL A 20 -6.67 -4.54 25.27
N GLN A 21 -7.75 -5.32 25.31
CA GLN A 21 -7.77 -6.64 24.69
C GLN A 21 -7.69 -6.55 23.16
N SER A 22 -8.39 -5.59 22.54
CA SER A 22 -8.37 -5.37 21.10
C SER A 22 -6.99 -4.91 20.61
N PHE A 23 -6.30 -4.08 21.40
CA PHE A 23 -4.93 -3.64 21.10
C PHE A 23 -3.90 -4.78 21.18
N LEU A 24 -4.03 -5.66 22.19
CA LEU A 24 -3.09 -6.77 22.41
C LEU A 24 -3.31 -7.96 21.47
N SER A 25 -4.52 -8.13 20.93
CA SER A 25 -4.88 -9.26 20.09
C SER A 25 -5.81 -8.83 18.96
N PRO A 26 -5.34 -7.95 18.06
CA PRO A 26 -6.14 -7.48 16.96
C PRO A 26 -6.43 -8.60 15.97
N ARG A 27 -7.65 -8.63 15.46
CA ARG A 27 -8.08 -9.51 14.36
C ARG A 27 -8.30 -8.68 13.12
N LEU A 28 -8.24 -9.31 11.94
CA LEU A 28 -8.57 -8.63 10.69
C LEU A 28 -9.99 -8.02 10.70
N SER A 29 -10.94 -8.66 11.39
CA SER A 29 -12.31 -8.16 11.56
C SER A 29 -12.42 -6.90 12.42
N ASP A 30 -11.36 -6.53 13.16
CA ASP A 30 -11.36 -5.36 14.02
C ASP A 30 -10.92 -4.10 13.27
N PHE A 31 -10.40 -4.25 12.03
CA PHE A 31 -10.08 -3.13 11.14
C PHE A 31 -11.31 -2.64 10.38
N ALA A 32 -11.30 -1.35 10.01
CA ALA A 32 -12.32 -0.78 9.14
C ALA A 32 -12.33 -1.50 7.78
N ASP A 33 -13.51 -1.57 7.16
CA ASP A 33 -13.65 -2.09 5.80
C ASP A 33 -12.73 -1.30 4.86
N PRO A 34 -11.81 -1.94 4.10
CA PRO A 34 -10.98 -1.26 3.12
C PRO A 34 -11.77 -0.41 2.12
N SER A 35 -13.02 -0.76 1.83
CA SER A 35 -13.89 0.02 0.94
C SER A 35 -14.22 1.41 1.48
N SER A 36 -14.04 1.64 2.79
CA SER A 36 -14.26 2.92 3.45
C SER A 36 -13.08 3.89 3.31
N LEU A 37 -11.93 3.42 2.82
CA LEU A 37 -10.77 4.28 2.57
C LEU A 37 -11.12 5.35 1.53
N PRO A 38 -10.80 6.64 1.77
CA PRO A 38 -11.06 7.71 0.82
C PRO A 38 -10.46 7.39 -0.56
N GLY A 39 -11.28 7.45 -1.60
CA GLY A 39 -10.83 7.16 -2.97
C GLY A 39 -10.68 5.68 -3.32
N MET A 40 -11.02 4.74 -2.43
CA MET A 40 -10.89 3.30 -2.71
C MET A 40 -11.75 2.86 -3.90
N SER A 41 -13.04 3.21 -3.92
CA SER A 41 -13.94 2.84 -5.03
C SER A 41 -13.42 3.31 -6.39
N PRO A 42 -13.09 4.60 -6.62
CA PRO A 42 -12.56 5.03 -7.91
C PRO A 42 -11.18 4.43 -8.24
N ALA A 43 -10.34 4.12 -7.25
CA ALA A 43 -9.08 3.43 -7.47
C ALA A 43 -9.30 1.99 -7.98
N VAL A 44 -10.18 1.23 -7.33
CA VAL A 44 -10.58 -0.12 -7.77
C VAL A 44 -11.15 -0.07 -9.19
N ASP A 45 -12.07 0.86 -9.47
CA ASP A 45 -12.65 1.01 -10.81
C ASP A 45 -11.57 1.29 -11.88
N ARG A 46 -10.59 2.14 -11.56
CA ARG A 46 -9.47 2.47 -12.46
C ARG A 46 -8.58 1.26 -12.74
N VAL A 47 -8.28 0.46 -11.71
CA VAL A 47 -7.47 -0.76 -11.84
C VAL A 47 -8.25 -1.82 -12.62
N CYS A 48 -9.52 -2.06 -12.30
CA CYS A 48 -10.37 -2.97 -13.05
C CYS A 48 -10.45 -2.58 -14.53
N LYS A 49 -10.62 -1.29 -14.83
CA LYS A 49 -10.59 -0.79 -16.21
C LYS A 49 -9.27 -1.12 -16.92
N ALA A 50 -8.13 -0.92 -16.27
CA ALA A 50 -6.83 -1.28 -16.84
C ALA A 50 -6.71 -2.78 -17.12
N VAL A 51 -7.11 -3.60 -16.15
CA VAL A 51 -7.09 -5.07 -16.24
C VAL A 51 -7.96 -5.56 -17.40
N PHE A 52 -9.23 -5.17 -17.45
CA PHE A 52 -10.15 -5.59 -18.52
C PHE A 52 -9.79 -4.99 -19.88
N GLY A 53 -9.23 -3.77 -19.89
CA GLY A 53 -8.76 -3.09 -21.09
C GLY A 53 -7.40 -3.59 -21.61
N ARG A 54 -6.73 -4.50 -20.88
CA ARG A 54 -5.36 -4.97 -21.17
C ARG A 54 -4.36 -3.80 -21.32
N GLU A 55 -4.53 -2.79 -20.50
CA GLU A 55 -3.63 -1.65 -20.39
C GLU A 55 -2.27 -2.11 -19.83
N ARG A 56 -1.19 -1.41 -20.22
CA ARG A 56 0.13 -1.62 -19.62
C ARG A 56 0.17 -0.97 -18.24
N ILE A 57 0.37 -1.79 -17.22
CA ILE A 57 0.39 -1.37 -15.81
C ILE A 57 1.84 -1.40 -15.30
N VAL A 58 2.21 -0.36 -14.55
CA VAL A 58 3.45 -0.34 -13.76
C VAL A 58 3.14 -0.07 -12.30
N VAL A 59 3.72 -0.86 -11.40
CA VAL A 59 3.69 -0.63 -9.96
C VAL A 59 4.94 0.14 -9.55
N TYR A 60 4.76 1.32 -8.97
CA TYR A 60 5.85 2.17 -8.50
C TYR A 60 5.90 2.14 -6.97
N GLY A 61 6.91 1.48 -6.39
CA GLY A 61 7.07 1.39 -4.94
C GLY A 61 8.12 2.34 -4.39
N ASP A 62 8.23 2.43 -3.07
CA ASP A 62 9.42 2.98 -2.42
C ASP A 62 10.55 1.93 -2.28
N TYR A 63 11.76 2.39 -2.01
CA TYR A 63 12.96 1.54 -1.92
C TYR A 63 13.14 0.83 -0.56
N ASP A 64 12.31 1.14 0.44
CA ASP A 64 12.41 0.51 1.75
C ASP A 64 11.65 -0.83 1.84
N ALA A 65 11.63 -1.43 3.03
CA ALA A 65 11.02 -2.75 3.21
C ALA A 65 9.50 -2.75 2.96
N ASP A 66 8.78 -1.68 3.33
CA ASP A 66 7.33 -1.61 3.16
C ASP A 66 7.00 -1.40 1.67
N GLY A 67 7.71 -0.50 1.00
CA GLY A 67 7.59 -0.27 -0.44
C GLY A 67 7.88 -1.51 -1.27
N ILE A 68 9.00 -2.20 -1.03
CA ILE A 68 9.34 -3.43 -1.77
C ILE A 68 8.30 -4.53 -1.50
N THR A 69 7.88 -4.72 -0.25
CA THR A 69 6.88 -5.73 0.09
C THR A 69 5.54 -5.44 -0.57
N SER A 70 5.13 -4.17 -0.59
CA SER A 70 3.90 -3.71 -1.25
C SER A 70 3.93 -3.93 -2.76
N VAL A 71 5.07 -3.66 -3.42
CA VAL A 71 5.27 -3.98 -4.85
C VAL A 71 5.12 -5.48 -5.08
N CYS A 72 5.84 -6.30 -4.30
CA CYS A 72 5.78 -7.76 -4.45
C CYS A 72 4.38 -8.31 -4.22
N LEU A 73 3.65 -7.80 -3.23
CA LEU A 73 2.28 -8.19 -2.92
C LEU A 73 1.35 -7.91 -4.11
N LEU A 74 1.37 -6.68 -4.64
CA LEU A 74 0.49 -6.28 -5.72
C LEU A 74 0.83 -6.99 -7.04
N LEU A 75 2.12 -7.14 -7.37
CA LEU A 75 2.54 -7.91 -8.54
C LEU A 75 2.11 -9.38 -8.44
N THR A 76 2.23 -9.98 -7.26
CA THR A 76 1.80 -11.37 -7.03
C THR A 76 0.30 -11.51 -7.25
N PHE A 77 -0.48 -10.61 -6.67
CA PHE A 77 -1.93 -10.59 -6.85
C PHE A 77 -2.34 -10.44 -8.34
N LEU A 78 -1.75 -9.48 -9.06
CA LEU A 78 -2.03 -9.28 -10.47
C LEU A 78 -1.63 -10.49 -11.32
N ARG A 79 -0.48 -11.09 -11.04
CA ARG A 79 -0.01 -12.30 -11.71
C ARG A 79 -0.96 -13.48 -11.49
N ASP A 80 -1.46 -13.66 -10.27
CA ASP A 80 -2.39 -14.74 -9.94
C ASP A 80 -3.75 -14.56 -10.67
N LEU A 81 -4.09 -13.33 -11.05
CA LEU A 81 -5.21 -13.00 -11.93
C LEU A 81 -4.89 -13.11 -13.44
N GLY A 82 -3.67 -13.50 -13.80
CA GLY A 82 -3.22 -13.57 -15.20
C GLY A 82 -2.92 -12.21 -15.84
N VAL A 83 -2.74 -11.17 -15.03
CA VAL A 83 -2.42 -9.80 -15.49
C VAL A 83 -0.92 -9.57 -15.39
N ALA A 84 -0.31 -9.15 -16.49
CA ALA A 84 1.08 -8.72 -16.51
C ALA A 84 1.18 -7.26 -16.05
N ALA A 85 2.05 -6.99 -15.08
CA ALA A 85 2.42 -5.65 -14.65
C ALA A 85 3.93 -5.59 -14.44
N ASP A 86 4.52 -4.48 -14.87
CA ASP A 86 5.93 -4.16 -14.63
C ASP A 86 6.07 -3.44 -13.28
N TYR A 87 7.30 -3.24 -12.82
CA TYR A 87 7.56 -2.48 -11.59
C TYR A 87 8.71 -1.51 -11.76
N MET A 88 8.70 -0.46 -10.93
CA MET A 88 9.75 0.53 -10.85
C MET A 88 9.96 0.91 -9.38
N LEU A 89 11.22 1.10 -8.99
CA LEU A 89 11.61 1.61 -7.69
C LEU A 89 12.46 2.88 -7.88
N PRO A 90 12.36 3.89 -7.00
CA PRO A 90 13.25 5.03 -6.99
C PRO A 90 14.63 4.64 -6.49
N SER A 91 15.64 5.37 -6.94
CA SER A 91 16.93 5.43 -6.27
C SER A 91 16.92 6.57 -5.25
N ARG A 92 17.07 6.25 -3.96
CA ARG A 92 17.14 7.26 -2.88
C ARG A 92 18.15 8.39 -3.16
N PHE A 93 19.27 8.06 -3.82
CA PHE A 93 20.37 8.99 -4.06
C PHE A 93 20.16 9.87 -5.29
N VAL A 94 19.36 9.41 -6.26
CA VAL A 94 19.18 10.07 -7.56
C VAL A 94 17.79 10.72 -7.64
N ASP A 95 16.76 9.98 -7.24
CA ASP A 95 15.35 10.36 -7.39
C ASP A 95 14.76 11.02 -6.15
N GLY A 96 15.40 10.83 -4.99
CA GLY A 96 14.84 11.24 -3.70
C GLY A 96 13.73 10.28 -3.24
N TYR A 97 12.66 10.83 -2.66
CA TYR A 97 11.52 10.07 -2.15
C TYR A 97 10.31 10.20 -3.07
N GLY A 98 9.64 9.08 -3.36
CA GLY A 98 8.40 9.03 -4.13
C GLY A 98 8.52 9.26 -5.63
N LEU A 99 7.38 9.52 -6.27
CA LEU A 99 7.27 9.73 -7.70
C LEU A 99 7.57 11.20 -8.04
N ASN A 100 8.68 11.43 -8.74
CA ASN A 100 9.05 12.77 -9.23
C ASN A 100 8.68 12.96 -10.71
N GLU A 101 8.79 14.20 -11.21
CA GLU A 101 8.43 14.54 -12.57
C GLU A 101 9.25 13.77 -13.63
N ALA A 102 10.54 13.54 -13.40
CA ALA A 102 11.39 12.81 -14.32
C ALA A 102 10.94 11.35 -14.46
N ARG A 103 10.63 10.68 -13.35
CA ARG A 103 10.12 9.31 -13.32
C ARG A 103 8.71 9.22 -13.92
N ALA A 104 7.86 10.21 -13.66
CA ALA A 104 6.54 10.27 -14.28
C ALA A 104 6.63 10.40 -15.82
N ARG A 105 7.55 11.24 -16.33
CA ARG A 105 7.81 11.35 -17.77
C ARG A 105 8.33 10.04 -18.34
N GLU A 106 9.29 9.40 -17.69
CA GLU A 106 9.83 8.10 -18.10
C GLU A 106 8.74 7.01 -18.20
N ILE A 107 7.82 6.97 -17.24
CA ILE A 107 6.67 6.05 -17.25
C ILE A 107 5.79 6.29 -18.48
N VAL A 108 5.47 7.56 -18.76
CA VAL A 108 4.66 7.94 -19.93
C VAL A 108 5.38 7.61 -21.23
N GLU A 109 6.66 7.95 -21.35
CA GLU A 109 7.49 7.67 -22.52
C GLU A 109 7.69 6.16 -22.76
N SER A 110 7.69 5.37 -21.70
CA SER A 110 7.75 3.90 -21.75
C SER A 110 6.44 3.24 -22.22
N GLY A 111 5.39 4.03 -22.42
CA GLY A 111 4.10 3.59 -22.95
C GLY A 111 3.20 2.88 -21.93
N TYR A 112 3.39 3.12 -20.64
CA TYR A 112 2.46 2.65 -19.60
C TYR A 112 1.17 3.48 -19.62
N ASN A 113 0.04 2.83 -19.35
CA ASN A 113 -1.27 3.48 -19.32
C ASN A 113 -1.75 3.74 -17.88
N LEU A 114 -1.27 2.93 -16.93
CA LEU A 114 -1.58 3.05 -15.51
C LEU A 114 -0.31 2.92 -14.69
N VAL A 115 -0.05 3.90 -13.82
CA VAL A 115 0.88 3.78 -12.69
C VAL A 115 0.07 3.56 -11.41
N ILE A 116 0.49 2.59 -10.61
CA ILE A 116 -0.03 2.37 -9.24
C ILE A 116 1.12 2.62 -8.29
N THR A 117 1.07 3.71 -7.53
CA THR A 117 2.07 3.96 -6.49
C THR A 117 1.71 3.18 -5.23
N VAL A 118 2.72 2.60 -4.59
CA VAL A 118 2.60 1.93 -3.28
C VAL A 118 3.68 2.45 -2.35
N ASP A 119 3.32 2.69 -1.09
CA ASP A 119 4.21 3.29 -0.08
C ASP A 119 4.84 4.63 -0.48
N CYS A 120 4.22 5.37 -1.42
CA CYS A 120 4.67 6.70 -1.82
C CYS A 120 3.59 7.49 -2.59
N GLY A 121 3.87 8.78 -2.84
CA GLY A 121 3.05 9.65 -3.70
C GLY A 121 1.93 10.40 -2.98
N SER A 122 2.10 10.70 -1.69
CA SER A 122 1.19 11.55 -0.88
C SER A 122 1.37 13.03 -1.15
#